data_AF-A0ABD5SQQ3-F1
#
_entry.id   AF-A0ABD5SQQ3-F1
#
_cell.length_a   1.000
_cell.length_b   1.000
_cell.length_c   1.000
_cell.angle_alpha   90.00
_cell.angle_beta   90.00
_cell.angle_gamma   90.00
#
_symmetry.space_group_name_H-M   'P 1'
#
loop_
_entity.id
_entity.type
_entity.pdbx_description
1 polymer ?
#
loop_
_entity_poly.entity_id
_entity_poly.type
_entity_poly.pdbx_seq_one_letter_code
_entity_poly.pdbx_strand_id
1 'polypeptide(L)' 'MTTTNEKVRTALEENRIITRLSADPAVANLEGGEMWYNTTADEYRGYEAGTGIVSLSTTAV' A
#
# COMPACT_ATOMS: atom_id res chain seq x y z
N MET A 1 25.60 -5.58 -9.33
CA MET A 1 24.81 -6.55 -8.51
C MET A 1 23.72 -5.73 -7.86
N THR A 2 22.44 -5.96 -8.17
CA THR A 2 21.34 -5.19 -7.57
C THR A 2 21.16 -5.58 -6.11
N THR A 3 20.96 -4.59 -5.26
CA THR A 3 20.77 -4.78 -3.83
C THR A 3 19.43 -5.47 -3.55
N THR A 4 19.29 -6.09 -2.37
CA THR A 4 18.02 -6.67 -1.92
C THR A 4 16.88 -5.64 -1.96
N ASN A 5 17.18 -4.37 -1.63
CA ASN A 5 16.19 -3.29 -1.63
C ASN A 5 15.72 -2.93 -3.04
N GLU A 6 16.62 -2.91 -4.03
CA GLU A 6 16.24 -2.69 -5.43
C GLU A 6 15.36 -3.83 -5.96
N LYS A 7 15.68 -5.08 -5.61
CA LYS A 7 14.87 -6.24 -6.02
C LYS A 7 13.48 -6.23 -5.37
N VAL A 8 13.38 -5.83 -4.10
CA VAL A 8 12.10 -5.68 -3.41
C VAL A 8 11.28 -4.57 -4.04
N ARG A 9 11.89 -3.42 -4.36
CA ARG A 9 11.21 -2.30 -5.06
C ARG A 9 10.69 -2.73 -6.42
N THR A 10 11.52 -3.33 -7.27
CA THR A 10 11.10 -3.80 -8.59
C THR A 10 10.01 -4.87 -8.50
N ALA A 11 10.09 -5.80 -7.54
CA ALA A 11 9.02 -6.79 -7.34
C ALA A 11 7.71 -6.15 -6.87
N LEU A 12 7.77 -5.08 -6.06
CA LEU A 12 6.62 -4.30 -5.64
C LEU A 12 5.95 -3.61 -6.83
N GLU A 13 6.76 -3.02 -7.73
CA GLU A 13 6.33 -2.31 -8.94
C GLU A 13 5.82 -3.27 -10.03
N GLU A 14 6.51 -4.39 -10.28
CA GLU A 14 6.18 -5.34 -11.36
C GLU A 14 5.10 -6.37 -10.99
N ASN A 15 5.10 -6.88 -9.74
CA ASN A 15 4.15 -7.92 -9.31
C ASN A 15 2.97 -7.37 -8.51
N ARG A 16 2.89 -6.04 -8.28
CA ARG A 16 1.89 -5.40 -7.40
C ARG A 16 1.81 -6.09 -6.03
N ILE A 17 2.96 -6.38 -5.41
CA ILE A 17 2.99 -6.98 -4.09
C ILE A 17 2.48 -5.94 -3.09
N ILE A 18 1.25 -6.14 -2.61
CA ILE A 18 0.62 -5.24 -1.65
C ILE A 18 1.10 -5.63 -0.24
N THR A 19 1.61 -4.66 0.51
CA THR A 19 1.97 -4.84 1.91
C THR A 19 0.71 -5.17 2.72
N ARG A 20 0.78 -6.19 3.58
CA ARG A 20 -0.34 -6.58 4.47
C ARG A 20 -0.04 -6.13 5.89
N LEU A 21 -0.95 -5.36 6.47
CA LEU A 21 -0.80 -4.76 7.80
C LEU A 21 -2.05 -5.02 8.63
N SER A 22 -1.91 -5.14 9.95
CA SER A 22 -3.06 -5.29 10.86
C SER A 22 -3.71 -3.96 11.26
N ALA A 23 -3.05 -2.84 10.94
CA ALA A 23 -3.52 -1.48 11.19
C ALA A 23 -2.98 -0.53 10.12
N ASP A 24 -3.61 0.63 9.98
CA ASP A 24 -3.14 1.65 9.05
C ASP A 24 -1.80 2.25 9.53
N PRO A 25 -0.85 2.54 8.63
CA PRO A 25 0.36 3.26 8.97
C PRO A 25 0.06 4.65 9.53
N ALA A 26 0.97 5.18 10.34
CA ALA A 26 0.89 6.57 10.76
C ALA A 26 0.97 7.50 9.54
N VAL A 27 0.00 8.42 9.42
CA VAL A 27 -0.08 9.38 8.30
C VAL A 27 1.20 10.20 8.11
N ALA A 28 1.94 10.47 9.18
CA ALA A 28 3.23 11.19 9.13
C ALA A 28 4.31 10.45 8.32
N ASN A 29 4.13 9.16 8.04
CA ASN A 29 5.06 8.33 7.28
C ASN A 29 4.62 8.12 5.81
N LEU A 30 3.55 8.79 5.37
CA LEU A 30 2.94 8.59 4.05
C LEU A 30 3.07 9.87 3.21
N GLU A 31 3.45 9.69 1.94
CA GLU A 31 3.72 10.78 0.99
C GLU A 31 2.63 10.90 -0.08
N GLY A 32 1.84 9.84 -0.30
CA GLY A 32 0.73 9.80 -1.27
C GLY A 32 0.95 8.75 -2.35
N GLY A 33 -0.08 7.93 -2.61
CA GLY A 33 -0.05 6.86 -3.62
C GLY A 33 0.32 5.48 -3.06
N GLU A 34 0.61 5.38 -1.76
CA GLU A 34 0.80 4.10 -1.08
C GLU A 34 -0.51 3.32 -0.99
N MET A 35 -0.40 2.00 -1.10
CA MET A 35 -1.50 1.06 -0.94
C MET A 35 -1.08 -0.12 -0.08
N TRP A 36 -1.99 -0.58 0.78
CA TRP A 36 -1.80 -1.75 1.63
C TRP A 36 -3.12 -2.50 1.78
N TYR A 37 -3.06 -3.73 2.26
CA TYR A 37 -4.23 -4.50 2.66
C TYR A 37 -4.29 -4.57 4.18
N ASN A 38 -5.37 -4.05 4.76
CA ASN A 38 -5.62 -4.08 6.19
C ASN A 38 -6.28 -5.42 6.57
N THR A 39 -5.55 -6.29 7.24
CA THR A 39 -5.99 -7.66 7.54
C THR A 39 -7.05 -7.73 8.65
N THR A 40 -7.19 -6.67 9.46
CA THR A 40 -8.18 -6.61 10.54
C THR A 40 -9.53 -6.14 10.01
N ALA A 41 -9.50 -5.12 9.15
CA ALA A 41 -10.69 -4.58 8.49
C ALA A 41 -11.09 -5.37 7.22
N ASP A 42 -10.22 -6.27 6.75
CA ASP A 42 -10.39 -7.08 5.53
C ASP A 42 -10.65 -6.23 4.27
N GLU A 43 -9.83 -5.18 4.09
CA GLU A 43 -10.00 -4.23 2.99
C GLU A 43 -8.67 -3.73 2.42
N TYR A 44 -8.68 -3.38 1.14
CA TYR A 44 -7.61 -2.62 0.53
C TYR A 44 -7.73 -1.15 0.93
N ARG A 45 -6.61 -0.56 1.34
CA ARG A 45 -6.48 0.80 1.81
C ARG A 45 -5.43 1.52 1.00
N GLY A 46 -5.59 2.83 0.88
CA GLY A 46 -4.60 3.70 0.28
C GLY A 46 -4.52 5.02 1.03
N TYR A 47 -3.48 5.79 0.74
CA TYR A 47 -3.35 7.15 1.23
C TYR A 47 -3.31 8.14 0.08
N GLU A 48 -4.20 9.12 0.14
CA GLU A 48 -4.23 10.25 -0.77
C GLU A 48 -3.80 11.52 -0.02
N ALA A 49 -2.73 12.14 -0.49
CA ALA A 49 -2.22 13.37 0.10
C ALA A 49 -3.30 14.47 0.08
N GLY A 50 -3.60 15.03 1.25
CA GLY A 50 -4.65 16.04 1.42
C GLY A 50 -6.06 15.50 1.67
N THR A 51 -6.31 14.21 1.39
CA THR A 51 -7.60 13.54 1.67
C THR A 51 -7.50 12.67 2.93
N GLY A 52 -6.41 11.92 3.08
CA GLY A 52 -6.21 10.97 4.17
C GLY A 52 -6.23 9.51 3.70
N ILE A 53 -6.42 8.60 4.66
CA ILE A 53 -6.54 7.17 4.39
C ILE A 53 -7.92 6.89 3.81
N VAL A 54 -7.97 6.17 2.70
CA VAL A 54 -9.19 5.81 1.96
C VAL A 54 -9.27 4.29 1.79
N SER A 55 -10.50 3.76 1.74
CA SER A 55 -10.74 2.37 1.32
C SER A 55 -10.82 2.31 -0.21
N LEU A 56 -10.12 1.34 -0.79
CA LEU A 56 -10.08 1.11 -2.23
C LEU A 56 -11.10 0.03 -2.59
N SER A 57 -12.09 0.38 -3.41
CA SER A 57 -13.03 -0.60 -3.95
C SER A 57 -12.34 -1.49 -4.98
N THR A 58 -12.41 -2.80 -4.79
CA THR A 58 -11.88 -3.79 -5.74
C THR A 58 -12.96 -4.43 -6.62
N THR A 59 -14.19 -3.91 -6.56
CA THR A 59 -15.27 -4.39 -7.44
C THR A 59 -14.90 -4.08 -8.88
N ALA A 60 -14.72 -5.12 -9.70
CA ALA A 60 -14.51 -4.96 -11.13
C ALA A 60 -15.76 -4.30 -11.75
N VAL A 61 -15.53 -3.26 -12.56
CA VAL A 61 -16.56 -2.55 -13.35
C VAL A 61 -16.65 -3.16 -14.74
#